data_AF-A0A395ML48-F1
#
_entry.id   AF-A0A395ML48-F1
#
_cell.length_a   1.000
_cell.length_b   1.000
_cell.length_c   1.000
_cell.angle_alpha   90.00
_cell.angle_beta   90.00
_cell.angle_gamma   90.00
#
_symmetry.space_group_name_H-M   'P 1'
#
loop_
_entity.id
_entity.type
_entity.pdbx_description
1 polymer ?
#
loop_
_entity_poly.entity_id
_entity_poly.type
_entity_poly.pdbx_seq_one_letter_code
_entity_poly.pdbx_strand_id
1 'polypeptide(L)'
;MSQLEPKKFDRNAILTNPSLKEVYDKLTDLAKEFAVLGEIETTKELISLLLQDTTSVWQHRKIRCFKPFFAAANRWPDEFPEKDRTEDASTIEHSSEDESQRDETNDEELFQEQLKQARDDSVSFGDGRRSRAAVDALCTALKLALKQSDDMQTIKDEPKVKEALRIIAKNLHRRWMLSLLAERHELCELLSTGELARQVPIDRSKLETTTKEVIETFYERFKYGRKKHEIESKPLKEVLLELERHTKTNAVDDGVREPLPETLFVLPPATDEQILSLEKKLDIALPDDYKEFLKISNGFGRTWNGYHLENALYGVDEIHWAGESLEVPFTEFHDSISGVLELKATDRSRPEWPSSGPTLEIGSWDVLWTLLIPPKGTKVILDAYQEAFDNPKIPEDAKKQVLKSIEGRHGSLEEMKKLEWAAIERQDSETLPCGTFRQCLEERLRRAKRGPYCYEMAKELGGIAYNCRADGS
;
A
#
# COMPACT_ATOMS: atom_id res chain seq x y z
N MET A 1 5.15 18.50 -22.19
CA MET A 1 4.14 17.73 -21.45
C MET A 1 4.47 17.85 -19.98
N SER A 2 3.61 18.48 -19.17
CA SER A 2 3.82 18.55 -17.72
C SER A 2 3.81 17.14 -17.17
N GLN A 3 4.92 16.70 -16.57
CA GLN A 3 4.92 15.49 -15.77
C GLN A 3 3.91 15.73 -14.64
N LEU A 4 2.86 14.91 -14.57
CA LEU A 4 1.93 14.97 -13.43
C LEU A 4 2.75 14.63 -12.20
N GLU A 5 2.93 15.60 -11.30
CA GLU A 5 3.51 15.36 -9.98
C GLU A 5 2.72 14.22 -9.31
N PRO A 6 3.41 13.23 -8.73
CA PRO A 6 2.75 12.07 -8.18
C PRO A 6 1.98 12.49 -6.91
N LYS A 7 0.65 12.44 -6.98
CA LYS A 7 -0.23 12.80 -5.86
C LYS A 7 -0.38 11.63 -4.90
N LYS A 8 -0.31 11.89 -3.59
CA LYS A 8 -0.60 10.88 -2.55
C LYS A 8 -2.05 10.38 -2.61
N PHE A 9 -2.97 11.22 -3.08
CA PHE A 9 -4.37 10.87 -3.35
C PHE A 9 -4.66 10.93 -4.85
N ASP A 10 -5.17 9.82 -5.40
CA ASP A 10 -5.71 9.73 -6.75
C ASP A 10 -7.04 8.98 -6.68
N ARG A 11 -8.12 9.70 -6.97
CA ARG A 11 -9.49 9.17 -6.95
C ARG A 11 -9.66 7.98 -7.87
N ASN A 12 -9.16 8.05 -9.10
CA ASN A 12 -9.30 6.96 -10.06
C ASN A 12 -8.50 5.73 -9.61
N ALA A 13 -7.29 5.94 -9.11
CA ALA A 13 -6.48 4.85 -8.57
C ALA A 13 -7.16 4.14 -7.39
N ILE A 14 -7.84 4.86 -6.49
CA ILE A 14 -8.57 4.24 -5.36
C ILE A 14 -9.79 3.47 -5.83
N LEU A 15 -10.61 4.06 -6.70
CA LEU A 15 -11.87 3.46 -7.14
C LEU A 15 -11.69 2.20 -7.99
N THR A 16 -10.55 2.07 -8.66
CA THR A 16 -10.31 1.02 -9.65
C THR A 16 -9.27 -0.02 -9.24
N ASN A 17 -8.59 0.16 -8.11
CA ASN A 17 -7.59 -0.79 -7.63
C ASN A 17 -8.23 -2.14 -7.25
N PRO A 18 -7.79 -3.27 -7.81
CA PRO A 18 -8.31 -4.59 -7.43
C PRO A 18 -7.81 -5.09 -6.08
N SER A 19 -6.68 -4.59 -5.57
CA SER A 19 -6.20 -4.89 -4.23
C SER A 19 -6.92 -4.02 -3.19
N LEU A 20 -7.86 -4.62 -2.46
CA LEU A 20 -8.51 -3.94 -1.35
C LEU A 20 -7.52 -3.63 -0.22
N LYS A 21 -6.49 -4.47 -0.04
CA LYS A 21 -5.38 -4.21 0.88
C LYS A 21 -4.66 -2.90 0.55
N GLU A 22 -4.27 -2.68 -0.71
CA GLU A 22 -3.64 -1.40 -1.10
C GLU A 22 -4.56 -0.20 -0.84
N VAL A 23 -5.87 -0.35 -1.04
CA VAL A 23 -6.86 0.71 -0.77
C VAL A 23 -6.91 1.03 0.73
N TYR A 24 -6.91 0.01 1.59
CA TYR A 24 -6.88 0.16 3.05
C TYR A 24 -5.60 0.83 3.54
N ASP A 25 -4.44 0.42 3.00
CA ASP A 25 -3.15 1.01 3.31
C ASP A 25 -3.13 2.51 2.91
N LYS A 26 -3.66 2.85 1.72
CA LYS A 26 -3.78 4.25 1.26
C LYS A 26 -4.71 5.09 2.14
N LEU A 27 -5.85 4.55 2.55
CA LEU A 27 -6.76 5.25 3.48
C LEU A 27 -6.04 5.53 4.80
N THR A 28 -5.39 4.51 5.36
CA THR A 28 -4.66 4.62 6.63
C THR A 28 -3.56 5.67 6.55
N ASP A 29 -2.79 5.70 5.46
CA ASP A 29 -1.71 6.67 5.26
C ASP A 29 -2.21 8.10 5.05
N LEU A 30 -3.40 8.29 4.49
CA LEU A 30 -4.07 9.59 4.39
C LEU A 30 -4.64 10.02 5.75
N ALA A 31 -5.28 9.11 6.49
CA ALA A 31 -5.79 9.38 7.83
C ALA A 31 -4.66 9.80 8.79
N LYS A 32 -3.47 9.17 8.71
CA LYS A 32 -2.28 9.61 9.47
C LYS A 32 -1.91 11.05 9.18
N GLU A 33 -2.01 11.47 7.92
CA GLU A 33 -1.70 12.84 7.53
C GLU A 33 -2.72 13.83 8.09
N PHE A 34 -4.02 13.54 7.95
CA PHE A 34 -5.07 14.39 8.53
C PHE A 34 -4.94 14.49 10.05
N ALA A 35 -4.62 13.39 10.74
CA ALA A 35 -4.44 13.36 12.19
C ALA A 35 -3.32 14.30 12.65
N VAL A 36 -2.14 14.22 12.04
CA VAL A 36 -0.99 15.06 12.42
C VAL A 36 -1.16 16.53 12.02
N LEU A 37 -2.04 16.82 11.07
CA LEU A 37 -2.43 18.19 10.70
C LEU A 37 -3.54 18.76 11.60
N GLY A 38 -4.10 17.96 12.52
CA GLY A 38 -5.20 18.37 13.40
C GLY A 38 -6.59 18.31 12.77
N GLU A 39 -6.74 17.69 11.59
CA GLU A 39 -8.03 17.46 10.93
C GLU A 39 -8.68 16.18 11.53
N ILE A 40 -9.02 16.26 12.82
CA ILE A 40 -9.46 15.08 13.60
C ILE A 40 -10.83 14.56 13.17
N GLU A 41 -11.77 15.42 12.79
CA GLU A 41 -13.08 14.99 12.29
C GLU A 41 -12.93 14.21 10.96
N THR A 42 -12.09 14.69 10.04
CA THR A 42 -11.76 13.96 8.81
C THR A 42 -11.12 12.61 9.10
N THR A 43 -10.17 12.60 10.04
CA THR A 43 -9.52 11.36 10.49
C THR A 43 -10.56 10.39 11.05
N LYS A 44 -11.47 10.88 11.91
CA LYS A 44 -12.57 10.11 12.48
C LYS A 44 -13.43 9.50 11.38
N GLU A 45 -13.88 10.29 10.41
CA GLU A 45 -14.73 9.81 9.31
C GLU A 45 -14.04 8.71 8.48
N LEU A 46 -12.77 8.90 8.12
CA LEU A 46 -12.01 7.91 7.37
C LEU A 46 -11.82 6.61 8.17
N ILE A 47 -11.52 6.71 9.46
CA ILE A 47 -11.36 5.54 10.33
C ILE A 47 -12.70 4.85 10.60
N SER A 48 -13.81 5.60 10.71
CA SER A 48 -15.15 5.01 10.78
C SER A 48 -15.46 4.19 9.53
N LEU A 49 -15.11 4.67 8.33
CA LEU A 49 -15.29 3.90 7.09
C LEU A 49 -14.52 2.58 7.11
N LEU A 50 -13.28 2.57 7.63
CA LEU A 50 -12.54 1.33 7.83
C LEU A 50 -13.20 0.43 8.88
N LEU A 51 -13.68 1.01 9.98
CA LEU A 51 -14.19 0.30 11.14
C LEU A 51 -15.55 -0.36 10.91
N GLN A 52 -16.43 0.24 10.09
CA GLN A 52 -17.70 -0.37 9.66
C GLN A 52 -17.48 -1.76 9.06
N ASP A 53 -16.33 -1.91 8.43
CA ASP A 53 -15.90 -3.08 7.73
C ASP A 53 -14.75 -3.79 8.44
N THR A 54 -14.39 -3.41 9.67
CA THR A 54 -13.31 -4.05 10.42
C THR A 54 -13.88 -5.11 11.33
N THR A 55 -13.36 -6.33 11.23
CA THR A 55 -13.79 -7.44 12.09
C THR A 55 -12.64 -8.21 12.72
N SER A 56 -11.38 -7.88 12.38
CA SER A 56 -10.20 -8.57 12.90
C SER A 56 -9.37 -7.72 13.86
N VAL A 57 -8.77 -8.39 14.86
CA VAL A 57 -7.84 -7.78 15.83
C VAL A 57 -6.67 -7.09 15.14
N TRP A 58 -6.24 -7.61 13.98
CA TRP A 58 -5.17 -6.99 13.21
C TRP A 58 -5.59 -5.65 12.62
N GLN A 59 -6.80 -5.54 12.07
CA GLN A 59 -7.33 -4.29 11.54
C GLN A 59 -7.45 -3.25 12.68
N HIS A 60 -7.91 -3.67 13.86
CA HIS A 60 -7.87 -2.84 15.07
C HIS A 60 -6.44 -2.41 15.47
N ARG A 61 -5.44 -3.27 15.27
CA ARG A 61 -4.03 -2.92 15.53
C ARG A 61 -3.52 -1.85 14.56
N LYS A 62 -3.96 -1.87 13.30
CA LYS A 62 -3.55 -0.86 12.30
C LYS A 62 -4.06 0.54 12.62
N ILE A 63 -5.23 0.63 13.24
CA ILE A 63 -5.83 1.91 13.65
C ILE A 63 -5.42 2.35 15.07
N ARG A 64 -4.61 1.56 15.78
CA ARG A 64 -4.20 1.87 17.17
C ARG A 64 -3.50 3.22 17.30
N CYS A 65 -2.72 3.60 16.29
CA CYS A 65 -2.01 4.89 16.27
C CYS A 65 -2.96 6.11 16.30
N PHE A 66 -4.25 5.96 15.93
CA PHE A 66 -5.21 7.06 15.97
C PHE A 66 -5.88 7.25 17.32
N LYS A 67 -5.88 6.23 18.19
CA LYS A 67 -6.57 6.29 19.48
C LYS A 67 -6.14 7.51 20.33
N PRO A 68 -4.84 7.83 20.47
CA PRO A 68 -4.43 8.99 21.26
C PRO A 68 -4.89 10.32 20.65
N PHE A 69 -5.01 10.42 19.32
CA PHE A 69 -5.56 11.62 18.67
C PHE A 69 -7.06 11.80 18.97
N PHE A 70 -7.83 10.72 18.92
CA PHE A 70 -9.25 10.75 19.26
C PHE A 70 -9.49 11.06 20.74
N ALA A 71 -8.65 10.49 21.62
CA ALA A 71 -8.66 10.79 23.04
C ALA A 71 -8.37 12.28 23.32
N ALA A 72 -7.28 12.81 22.75
CA ALA A 72 -6.88 14.21 22.94
C ALA A 72 -7.94 15.21 22.48
N ALA A 73 -8.63 14.93 21.36
CA ALA A 73 -9.70 15.78 20.86
C ALA A 73 -11.07 15.49 21.51
N ASN A 74 -11.20 14.41 22.29
CA ASN A 74 -12.47 13.83 22.73
C ASN A 74 -13.45 13.59 21.56
N ARG A 75 -12.94 13.04 20.44
CA ARG A 75 -13.69 12.78 19.19
C ARG A 75 -13.43 11.36 18.72
N TRP A 76 -14.21 10.41 19.23
CA TRP A 76 -14.08 9.00 18.87
C TRP A 76 -14.99 8.61 17.69
N PRO A 77 -14.54 7.73 16.79
CA PRO A 77 -15.43 6.96 15.91
C PRO A 77 -16.47 6.18 16.72
N ASP A 78 -17.70 6.12 16.21
CA ASP A 78 -18.81 5.48 16.93
C ASP A 78 -18.60 3.97 17.06
N GLU A 79 -17.84 3.40 16.12
CA GLU A 79 -17.50 1.99 16.05
C GLU A 79 -16.48 1.53 17.12
N PHE A 80 -15.82 2.45 17.84
CA PHE A 80 -14.94 2.05 18.97
C PHE A 80 -15.76 1.67 20.21
N PRO A 81 -15.50 0.52 20.86
CA PRO A 81 -16.14 0.17 22.13
C PRO A 81 -15.83 1.19 23.24
N GLU A 82 -16.82 1.51 24.10
CA GLU A 82 -16.62 2.46 25.22
C GLU A 82 -15.48 2.07 26.17
N LYS A 83 -15.25 0.76 26.33
CA LYS A 83 -14.16 0.23 27.14
C LYS A 83 -12.78 0.64 26.60
N ASP A 84 -12.61 0.63 25.29
CA ASP A 84 -11.37 1.05 24.64
C ASP A 84 -11.16 2.56 24.75
N ARG A 85 -12.25 3.34 24.76
CA ARG A 85 -12.19 4.81 24.90
C ARG A 85 -11.70 5.23 26.29
N THR A 86 -11.93 4.39 27.30
CA THR A 86 -11.64 4.69 28.72
C THR A 86 -10.28 4.18 29.18
N GLU A 87 -9.84 3.00 28.73
CA GLU A 87 -8.48 2.49 29.02
C GLU A 87 -7.40 3.39 28.37
N ASP A 88 -7.59 3.81 27.12
CA ASP A 88 -6.59 4.61 26.41
C ASP A 88 -6.54 6.07 26.88
N ALA A 89 -7.65 6.62 27.40
CA ALA A 89 -7.65 7.94 28.06
C ALA A 89 -6.76 7.95 29.32
N SER A 90 -6.74 6.86 30.10
CA SER A 90 -5.88 6.73 31.28
C SER A 90 -4.40 6.50 30.96
N THR A 91 -4.07 6.05 29.74
CA THR A 91 -2.68 5.79 29.34
C THR A 91 -1.95 7.08 28.93
N ILE A 92 -2.69 8.13 28.54
CA ILE A 92 -2.15 9.48 28.32
C ILE A 92 -1.70 10.11 29.65
N GLU A 93 -2.38 9.80 30.75
CA GLU A 93 -2.04 10.30 32.09
C GLU A 93 -0.81 9.61 32.73
N HIS A 94 -0.42 8.41 32.26
CA HIS A 94 0.58 7.55 32.94
C HIS A 94 1.97 7.45 32.27
N SER A 95 2.29 8.26 31.25
CA SER A 95 3.66 8.29 30.69
C SER A 95 4.65 9.15 31.50
N SER A 96 4.20 9.73 32.62
CA SER A 96 4.94 10.72 33.43
C SER A 96 5.78 10.13 34.58
N GLU A 97 5.67 8.83 34.89
CA GLU A 97 6.21 8.31 36.17
C GLU A 97 7.60 7.64 36.15
N ASP A 98 8.25 7.39 34.99
CA ASP A 98 9.48 6.55 34.96
C ASP A 98 10.77 7.23 34.45
N GLU A 99 10.88 8.57 34.48
CA GLU A 99 12.15 9.28 34.18
C GLU A 99 12.55 10.35 35.21
N SER A 100 12.25 10.12 36.49
CA SER A 100 12.68 11.01 37.58
C SER A 100 14.16 10.83 37.95
N GLN A 101 15.10 11.06 37.01
CA GLN A 101 16.53 11.35 37.28
C GLN A 101 17.43 11.60 36.04
N ARG A 102 16.94 12.25 34.98
CA ARG A 102 17.84 12.82 33.94
C ARG A 102 17.95 14.33 34.10
N ASP A 103 19.19 14.82 34.29
CA ASP A 103 19.52 16.24 34.42
C ASP A 103 19.01 17.04 33.20
N GLU A 104 18.36 18.19 33.46
CA GLU A 104 17.83 19.09 32.42
C GLU A 104 18.89 19.56 31.42
N THR A 105 20.15 19.64 31.87
CA THR A 105 21.30 20.00 31.02
C THR A 105 21.51 18.97 29.90
N ASN A 106 21.22 17.70 30.16
CA ASN A 106 21.34 16.61 29.19
C ASN A 106 20.20 16.66 28.14
N ASP A 107 18.97 16.97 28.56
CA ASP A 107 17.82 17.09 27.65
C ASP A 107 18.00 18.30 26.69
N GLU A 108 18.60 19.40 27.14
CA GLU A 108 18.88 20.56 26.28
C GLU A 108 19.97 20.27 25.24
N GLU A 109 21.08 19.64 25.66
CA GLU A 109 22.15 19.22 24.75
C GLU A 109 21.62 18.22 23.71
N LEU A 110 20.80 17.26 24.14
CA LEU A 110 20.13 16.29 23.28
C LEU A 110 19.23 16.96 22.25
N PHE A 111 18.42 17.95 22.66
CA PHE A 111 17.56 18.70 21.74
C PHE A 111 18.39 19.40 20.65
N GLN A 112 19.49 20.07 21.03
CA GLN A 112 20.35 20.75 20.06
C GLN A 112 21.05 19.76 19.10
N GLU A 113 21.46 18.59 19.60
CA GLU A 113 22.03 17.54 18.76
C GLU A 113 21.00 17.01 17.75
N GLN A 114 19.78 16.70 18.20
CA GLN A 114 18.70 16.23 17.35
C GLN A 114 18.33 17.27 16.28
N LEU A 115 18.28 18.56 16.63
CA LEU A 115 18.09 19.65 15.67
C LEU A 115 19.20 19.72 14.63
N LYS A 116 20.45 19.57 15.07
CA LYS A 116 21.61 19.56 14.15
C LYS A 116 21.50 18.39 13.18
N GLN A 117 21.18 17.19 13.65
CA GLN A 117 20.97 16.01 12.81
C GLN A 117 19.79 16.17 11.85
N ALA A 118 18.68 16.77 12.30
CA ALA A 118 17.51 17.03 11.47
C ALA A 118 17.81 18.00 10.30
N ARG A 119 18.74 18.95 10.53
CA ARG A 119 19.20 19.96 9.56
C ARG A 119 20.40 19.52 8.71
N ASP A 120 21.04 18.41 9.04
CA ASP A 120 22.28 18.00 8.39
C ASP A 120 22.02 17.55 6.96
N ASP A 121 22.32 18.43 5.99
CA ASP A 121 22.13 18.16 4.57
C ASP A 121 23.13 17.17 3.95
N SER A 122 24.13 16.71 4.71
CA SER A 122 25.14 15.74 4.24
C SER A 122 24.70 14.27 4.34
N VAL A 123 23.68 13.95 5.15
CA VAL A 123 23.24 12.56 5.38
C VAL A 123 22.33 12.08 4.25
N SER A 124 22.62 10.96 3.58
CA SER A 124 21.79 10.44 2.47
C SER A 124 20.29 10.36 2.82
N PHE A 125 19.43 10.80 1.89
CA PHE A 125 17.97 10.93 2.06
C PHE A 125 17.23 9.62 2.41
N GLY A 126 17.85 8.46 2.19
CA GLY A 126 17.18 7.15 2.30
C GLY A 126 17.11 6.52 3.70
N ASP A 127 17.84 7.03 4.70
CA ASP A 127 18.00 6.32 5.98
C ASP A 127 16.92 6.63 7.03
N GLY A 128 16.07 7.64 6.79
CA GLY A 128 15.04 8.08 7.74
C GLY A 128 15.55 8.70 9.06
N ARG A 129 16.86 8.75 9.28
CA ARG A 129 17.49 9.31 10.49
C ARG A 129 17.15 10.78 10.65
N ARG A 130 17.12 11.55 9.57
CA ARG A 130 16.72 12.97 9.65
C ARG A 130 15.26 13.15 10.06
N SER A 131 14.34 12.37 9.49
CA SER A 131 12.93 12.41 9.86
C SER A 131 12.76 12.01 11.33
N ARG A 132 13.45 10.95 11.76
CA ARG A 132 13.47 10.50 13.16
C ARG A 132 14.04 11.56 14.09
N ALA A 133 15.19 12.16 13.77
CA ALA A 133 15.80 13.22 14.58
C ALA A 133 14.89 14.45 14.71
N ALA A 134 14.17 14.84 13.66
CA ALA A 134 13.22 15.94 13.72
C ALA A 134 12.02 15.64 14.65
N VAL A 135 11.48 14.41 14.58
CA VAL A 135 10.39 13.96 15.44
C VAL A 135 10.86 13.82 16.89
N ASP A 136 12.03 13.23 17.11
CA ASP A 136 12.61 13.08 18.45
C ASP A 136 12.95 14.45 19.06
N ALA A 137 13.41 15.43 18.25
CA ALA A 137 13.59 16.82 18.70
C ALA A 137 12.28 17.44 19.18
N LEU A 138 11.16 17.19 18.49
CA LEU A 138 9.85 17.67 18.94
C LEU A 138 9.41 17.00 20.25
N CYS A 139 9.68 15.70 20.41
CA CYS A 139 9.40 14.99 21.66
C CYS A 139 10.21 15.58 22.84
N THR A 140 11.51 15.81 22.63
CA THR A 140 12.38 16.44 23.65
C THR A 140 11.93 17.87 23.97
N ALA A 141 11.59 18.67 22.95
CA ALA A 141 11.07 20.03 23.16
C ALA A 141 9.77 20.03 23.96
N LEU A 142 8.85 19.13 23.65
CA LEU A 142 7.59 18.99 24.39
C LEU A 142 7.83 18.59 25.84
N LYS A 143 8.72 17.62 26.09
CA LYS A 143 9.14 17.21 27.44
C LYS A 143 9.72 18.38 28.25
N LEU A 144 10.58 19.18 27.63
CA LEU A 144 11.17 20.37 28.26
C LEU A 144 10.12 21.45 28.56
N ALA A 145 9.14 21.63 27.69
CA ALA A 145 8.04 22.58 27.89
C ALA A 145 7.09 22.14 29.01
N LEU A 146 6.75 20.84 29.07
CA LEU A 146 5.91 20.24 30.12
C LEU A 146 6.53 20.39 31.52
N LYS A 147 7.86 20.34 31.63
CA LYS A 147 8.55 20.63 32.91
C LYS A 147 8.32 22.06 33.42
N GLN A 148 7.98 23.00 32.52
CA GLN A 148 7.81 24.42 32.86
C GLN A 148 6.34 24.81 33.04
N SER A 149 5.42 24.16 32.33
CA SER A 149 4.00 24.43 32.39
C SER A 149 3.19 23.23 31.89
N ASP A 150 2.11 22.91 32.59
CA ASP A 150 1.10 21.94 32.14
C ASP A 150 0.03 22.60 31.23
N ASP A 151 0.05 23.93 31.10
CA ASP A 151 -0.87 24.64 30.21
C ASP A 151 -0.45 24.49 28.75
N MET A 152 -1.28 23.79 27.97
CA MET A 152 -1.04 23.54 26.56
C MET A 152 -0.89 24.82 25.74
N GLN A 153 -1.55 25.92 26.10
CA GLN A 153 -1.37 27.19 25.39
C GLN A 153 0.05 27.73 25.57
N THR A 154 0.57 27.69 26.80
CA THR A 154 1.95 28.06 27.11
C THR A 154 2.96 27.16 26.39
N ILE A 155 2.71 25.83 26.34
CA ILE A 155 3.57 24.86 25.65
C ILE A 155 3.64 25.13 24.14
N LYS A 156 2.50 25.38 23.50
CA LYS A 156 2.41 25.73 22.08
C LYS A 156 3.22 26.98 21.74
N ASP A 157 3.28 27.91 22.68
CA ASP A 157 3.98 29.17 22.51
C ASP A 157 5.48 29.10 22.78
N GLU A 158 5.97 27.98 23.31
CA GLU A 158 7.38 27.77 23.65
C GLU A 158 8.28 27.78 22.38
N PRO A 159 9.38 28.57 22.38
CA PRO A 159 10.28 28.73 21.23
C PRO A 159 10.88 27.45 20.61
N LYS A 160 11.34 26.49 21.41
CA LYS A 160 11.89 25.19 21.00
C LYS A 160 10.82 24.31 20.36
N VAL A 161 9.60 24.29 20.91
CA VAL A 161 8.47 23.56 20.31
C VAL A 161 8.16 24.14 18.92
N LYS A 162 8.06 25.46 18.82
CA LYS A 162 7.86 26.16 17.53
C LYS A 162 8.98 25.88 16.54
N GLU A 163 10.23 25.88 16.98
CA GLU A 163 11.37 25.63 16.09
C GLU A 163 11.39 24.18 15.56
N ALA A 164 11.11 23.19 16.42
CA ALA A 164 11.00 21.80 16.00
C ALA A 164 9.85 21.61 15.00
N LEU A 165 8.67 22.17 15.28
CA LEU A 165 7.53 22.15 14.36
C LEU A 165 7.85 22.79 13.01
N ARG A 166 8.60 23.90 12.99
CA ARG A 166 9.03 24.58 11.75
C ARG A 166 9.96 23.71 10.90
N ILE A 167 10.87 22.97 11.54
CA ILE A 167 11.76 22.03 10.84
C ILE A 167 10.96 20.87 10.27
N ILE A 168 10.01 20.32 11.03
CA ILE A 168 9.11 19.27 10.55
C ILE A 168 8.29 19.79 9.37
N ALA A 169 7.65 20.96 9.49
CA ALA A 169 6.82 21.56 8.44
C ALA A 169 7.57 21.73 7.09
N LYS A 170 8.84 22.14 7.15
CA LYS A 170 9.70 22.23 5.95
C LYS A 170 9.98 20.86 5.31
N ASN A 171 9.99 19.82 6.12
CA ASN A 171 10.38 18.46 5.75
C ASN A 171 9.21 17.47 5.76
N LEU A 172 7.95 17.93 5.78
CA LEU A 172 6.77 17.07 5.82
C LEU A 172 6.67 16.12 4.63
N HIS A 173 7.25 16.51 3.50
CA HIS A 173 7.32 15.69 2.28
C HIS A 173 8.26 14.50 2.43
N ARG A 174 9.15 14.50 3.43
CA ARG A 174 10.15 13.44 3.57
C ARG A 174 9.49 12.12 3.95
N ARG A 175 10.04 11.04 3.42
CA ARG A 175 9.63 9.67 3.71
C ARG A 175 9.57 9.43 5.23
N TRP A 176 8.52 8.74 5.66
CA TRP A 176 8.22 8.35 7.03
C TRP A 176 7.91 9.47 8.03
N MET A 177 8.05 10.76 7.69
CA MET A 177 7.82 11.86 8.63
C MET A 177 6.41 11.78 9.26
N LEU A 178 5.38 11.69 8.42
CA LEU A 178 3.98 11.60 8.86
C LEU A 178 3.71 10.33 9.68
N SER A 179 4.27 9.19 9.26
CA SER A 179 4.10 7.93 9.98
C SER A 179 4.76 7.97 11.37
N LEU A 180 5.98 8.53 11.46
CA LEU A 180 6.70 8.69 12.72
C LEU A 180 5.95 9.64 13.67
N LEU A 181 5.42 10.74 13.16
CA LEU A 181 4.61 11.67 13.96
C LEU A 181 3.33 11.01 14.48
N ALA A 182 2.61 10.29 13.62
CA ALA A 182 1.36 9.61 14.00
C ALA A 182 1.58 8.46 15.00
N GLU A 183 2.80 7.92 15.09
CA GLU A 183 3.14 6.83 16.02
C GLU A 183 3.63 7.32 17.40
N ARG A 184 3.84 8.62 17.60
CA ARG A 184 4.29 9.20 18.87
C ARG A 184 3.10 9.70 19.69
N HIS A 185 2.67 8.89 20.65
CA HIS A 185 1.50 9.16 21.49
C HIS A 185 1.61 10.49 22.26
N GLU A 186 2.81 10.80 22.74
CA GLU A 186 3.13 12.02 23.49
C GLU A 186 2.91 13.29 22.66
N LEU A 187 2.98 13.22 21.33
CA LEU A 187 2.78 14.37 20.45
C LEU A 187 1.31 14.60 20.08
N CYS A 188 0.41 13.64 20.33
CA CYS A 188 -0.96 13.68 19.82
C CYS A 188 -1.77 14.85 20.37
N GLU A 189 -1.55 15.26 21.63
CA GLU A 189 -2.24 16.42 22.21
C GLU A 189 -1.84 17.72 21.51
N LEU A 190 -0.55 17.91 21.25
CA LEU A 190 -0.05 19.07 20.50
C LEU A 190 -0.55 19.05 19.05
N LEU A 191 -0.38 17.92 18.37
CA LEU A 191 -0.68 17.79 16.93
C LEU A 191 -2.19 17.85 16.64
N SER A 192 -3.05 17.30 17.51
CA SER A 192 -4.50 17.34 17.33
C SER A 192 -5.08 18.76 17.33
N THR A 193 -4.35 19.74 17.89
CA THR A 193 -4.76 21.16 17.89
C THR A 193 -4.42 21.90 16.59
N GLY A 194 -3.75 21.22 15.65
CA GLY A 194 -3.39 21.73 14.34
C GLY A 194 -2.18 22.66 14.32
N GLU A 195 -1.33 22.66 15.36
CA GLU A 195 -0.12 23.51 15.39
C GLU A 195 0.80 23.27 14.20
N LEU A 196 0.95 22.01 13.79
CA LEU A 196 1.77 21.66 12.64
C LEU A 196 1.21 22.25 11.35
N ALA A 197 -0.12 22.18 11.15
CA ALA A 197 -0.77 22.78 10.00
C ALA A 197 -0.61 24.31 9.96
N ARG A 198 -0.51 24.99 11.11
CA ARG A 198 -0.24 26.45 11.16
C ARG A 198 1.18 26.81 10.71
N GLN A 199 2.13 25.89 10.81
CA GLN A 199 3.50 26.07 10.32
C GLN A 199 3.64 25.78 8.82
N VAL A 200 2.59 25.23 8.19
CA VAL A 200 2.55 24.95 6.76
C VAL A 200 1.64 25.98 6.08
N PRO A 201 2.05 26.62 4.97
CA PRO A 201 1.22 27.57 4.26
C PRO A 201 0.10 26.85 3.47
N ILE A 202 -0.89 26.30 4.19
CA ILE A 202 -2.00 25.54 3.60
C ILE A 202 -3.15 26.50 3.27
N ASP A 203 -3.63 26.44 2.02
CA ASP A 203 -4.90 26.99 1.60
C ASP A 203 -6.05 26.14 2.18
N ARG A 204 -6.77 26.73 3.13
CA ARG A 204 -7.89 26.08 3.83
C ARG A 204 -9.02 25.67 2.88
N SER A 205 -9.30 26.44 1.84
CA SER A 205 -10.36 26.11 0.89
C SER A 205 -9.97 24.91 0.01
N LYS A 206 -8.70 24.84 -0.42
CA LYS A 206 -8.16 23.66 -1.12
C LYS A 206 -8.18 22.43 -0.21
N LEU A 207 -7.81 22.58 1.06
CA LEU A 207 -7.84 21.49 2.04
C LEU A 207 -9.26 20.95 2.27
N GLU A 208 -10.24 21.82 2.48
CA GLU A 208 -11.65 21.43 2.65
C GLU A 208 -12.21 20.70 1.42
N THR A 209 -11.91 21.21 0.22
CA THR A 209 -12.34 20.57 -1.04
C THR A 209 -11.71 19.19 -1.20
N THR A 210 -10.40 19.09 -0.96
CA THR A 210 -9.67 17.82 -1.05
C THR A 210 -10.17 16.82 -0.01
N THR A 211 -10.45 17.29 1.21
CA THR A 211 -11.01 16.48 2.30
C THR A 211 -12.32 15.82 1.90
N LYS A 212 -13.26 16.61 1.35
CA LYS A 212 -14.55 16.10 0.87
C LYS A 212 -14.35 15.06 -0.24
N GLU A 213 -13.49 15.36 -1.21
CA GLU A 213 -13.21 14.43 -2.31
C GLU A 213 -12.61 13.10 -1.82
N VAL A 214 -11.70 13.14 -0.83
CA VAL A 214 -11.09 11.95 -0.23
C VAL A 214 -12.17 11.09 0.46
N ILE A 215 -12.98 11.69 1.33
CA ILE A 215 -14.04 10.97 2.06
C ILE A 215 -15.05 10.36 1.08
N GLU A 216 -15.56 11.15 0.12
CA GLU A 216 -16.52 10.69 -0.88
C GLU A 216 -15.95 9.54 -1.72
N THR A 217 -14.67 9.59 -2.07
CA THR A 217 -13.99 8.55 -2.85
C THR A 217 -13.91 7.23 -2.08
N PHE A 218 -13.51 7.25 -0.82
CA PHE A 218 -13.44 6.02 -0.01
C PHE A 218 -14.83 5.49 0.34
N TYR A 219 -15.78 6.38 0.64
CA TYR A 219 -17.17 6.00 0.83
C TYR A 219 -17.73 5.30 -0.42
N GLU A 220 -17.49 5.87 -1.60
CA GLU A 220 -17.89 5.27 -2.86
C GLU A 220 -17.24 3.89 -3.07
N ARG A 221 -15.93 3.77 -2.80
CA ARG A 221 -15.19 2.52 -2.94
C ARG A 221 -15.69 1.40 -2.02
N PHE A 222 -15.97 1.70 -0.77
CA PHE A 222 -16.42 0.69 0.21
C PHE A 222 -17.91 0.37 0.09
N LYS A 223 -18.73 1.35 -0.28
CA LYS A 223 -20.18 1.13 -0.43
C LYS A 223 -20.55 0.43 -1.73
N TYR A 224 -19.92 0.80 -2.85
CA TYR A 224 -20.32 0.32 -4.19
C TYR A 224 -19.31 -0.62 -4.82
N GLY A 225 -18.18 -0.88 -4.15
CA GLY A 225 -17.16 -1.81 -4.65
C GLY A 225 -16.25 -1.20 -5.72
N ARG A 226 -15.57 -2.08 -6.47
CA ARG A 226 -14.54 -1.67 -7.45
C ARG A 226 -15.22 -1.20 -8.73
N LYS A 227 -14.74 -0.09 -9.27
CA LYS A 227 -15.04 0.29 -10.65
C LYS A 227 -14.05 -0.35 -11.61
N LYS A 228 -14.54 -0.80 -12.77
CA LYS A 228 -13.66 -1.25 -13.85
C LYS A 228 -12.76 -0.11 -14.30
N HIS A 229 -11.47 -0.38 -14.40
CA HIS A 229 -10.52 0.56 -14.96
C HIS A 229 -10.63 0.60 -16.49
N GLU A 230 -10.30 1.73 -17.12
CA GLU A 230 -10.33 1.86 -18.59
C GLU A 230 -9.48 0.79 -19.30
N ILE A 231 -8.34 0.42 -18.70
CA ILE A 231 -7.44 -0.65 -19.20
C ILE A 231 -8.17 -1.97 -19.41
N GLU A 232 -9.15 -2.32 -18.55
CA GLU A 232 -9.90 -3.59 -18.62
C GLU A 232 -10.74 -3.71 -19.88
N SER A 233 -11.00 -2.59 -20.57
CA SER A 233 -11.72 -2.56 -21.85
C SER A 233 -10.81 -2.53 -23.08
N LYS A 234 -9.50 -2.37 -22.90
CA LYS A 234 -8.55 -2.23 -24.02
C LYS A 234 -8.17 -3.57 -24.63
N PRO A 235 -8.00 -3.66 -25.97
CA PRO A 235 -7.39 -4.82 -26.62
C PRO A 235 -6.02 -5.16 -26.01
N LEU A 236 -5.66 -6.45 -25.96
CA LEU A 236 -4.40 -6.90 -25.35
C LEU A 236 -3.16 -6.29 -25.98
N LYS A 237 -3.20 -6.10 -27.30
CA LYS A 237 -2.15 -5.42 -28.03
C LYS A 237 -1.91 -3.99 -27.55
N GLU A 238 -2.97 -3.25 -27.23
CA GLU A 238 -2.85 -1.87 -26.71
C GLU A 238 -2.26 -1.85 -25.30
N VAL A 239 -2.62 -2.82 -24.45
CA VAL A 239 -2.02 -2.97 -23.12
C VAL A 239 -0.51 -3.19 -23.20
N LEU A 240 -0.05 -4.07 -24.10
CA LEU A 240 1.38 -4.33 -24.30
C LEU A 240 2.12 -3.11 -24.87
N LEU A 241 1.52 -2.39 -25.81
CA LEU A 241 2.10 -1.15 -26.36
C LEU A 241 2.20 -0.05 -25.29
N GLU A 242 1.18 0.10 -24.43
CA GLU A 242 1.25 1.03 -23.30
C GLU A 242 2.32 0.62 -22.28
N LEU A 243 2.45 -0.68 -21.99
CA LEU A 243 3.49 -1.22 -21.12
C LEU A 243 4.89 -0.91 -21.62
N GLU A 244 5.15 -1.13 -22.91
CA GLU A 244 6.42 -0.79 -23.55
C GLU A 244 6.71 0.70 -23.46
N ARG A 245 5.72 1.54 -23.79
CA ARG A 245 5.85 2.99 -23.72
C ARG A 245 6.21 3.46 -22.32
N HIS A 246 5.47 3.01 -21.30
CA HIS A 246 5.71 3.38 -19.92
C HIS A 246 7.05 2.86 -19.40
N THR A 247 7.44 1.64 -19.78
CA THR A 247 8.74 1.09 -19.41
C THR A 247 9.87 1.94 -19.96
N LYS A 248 9.84 2.28 -21.25
CA LYS A 248 10.87 3.12 -21.90
C LYS A 248 10.93 4.53 -21.33
N THR A 249 9.79 5.10 -20.92
CA THR A 249 9.74 6.44 -20.31
C THR A 249 10.20 6.45 -18.85
N ASN A 250 9.88 5.42 -18.07
CA ASN A 250 10.02 5.46 -16.61
C ASN A 250 11.21 4.68 -16.05
N ALA A 251 11.77 3.70 -16.77
CA ALA A 251 12.95 2.98 -16.32
C ALA A 251 14.24 3.81 -16.56
N VAL A 252 14.35 4.95 -15.88
CA VAL A 252 15.49 5.88 -15.99
C VAL A 252 16.66 5.45 -15.07
N ASP A 253 17.86 5.74 -15.54
CA ASP A 253 19.18 5.12 -15.35
C ASP A 253 19.89 5.20 -13.97
N ASP A 254 19.17 5.18 -12.84
CA ASP A 254 19.86 5.23 -11.51
C ASP A 254 20.16 3.84 -10.90
N GLY A 255 19.91 2.76 -11.64
CA GLY A 255 20.17 1.39 -11.18
C GLY A 255 19.94 0.26 -12.18
N VAL A 256 19.42 0.56 -13.37
CA VAL A 256 19.27 -0.43 -14.45
C VAL A 256 20.64 -0.59 -15.14
N ARG A 257 21.45 -1.54 -14.67
CA ARG A 257 22.79 -1.81 -15.24
C ARG A 257 22.76 -2.22 -16.72
N GLU A 258 21.60 -2.63 -17.23
CA GLU A 258 21.42 -3.09 -18.60
C GLU A 258 20.67 -2.03 -19.42
N PRO A 259 21.15 -1.69 -20.63
CA PRO A 259 20.44 -0.78 -21.49
C PRO A 259 19.05 -1.36 -21.84
N LEU A 260 18.02 -0.51 -21.75
CA LEU A 260 16.68 -0.91 -22.17
C LEU A 260 16.70 -1.29 -23.65
N PRO A 261 16.10 -2.43 -24.05
CA PRO A 261 16.08 -2.83 -25.45
C PRO A 261 15.23 -1.85 -26.29
N GLU A 262 15.57 -1.75 -27.58
CA GLU A 262 14.84 -0.90 -28.53
C GLU A 262 13.35 -1.26 -28.60
N THR A 263 13.01 -2.52 -28.36
CA THR A 263 11.64 -2.98 -28.21
C THR A 263 11.51 -4.07 -27.15
N LEU A 264 10.36 -4.11 -26.48
CA LEU A 264 9.99 -5.24 -25.61
C LEU A 264 9.38 -6.41 -26.39
N PHE A 265 9.03 -6.24 -27.66
CA PHE A 265 8.56 -7.33 -28.53
C PHE A 265 9.77 -8.10 -29.07
N VAL A 266 10.29 -9.03 -28.27
CA VAL A 266 11.61 -9.67 -28.50
C VAL A 266 11.61 -10.59 -29.71
N LEU A 267 10.51 -11.31 -29.93
CA LEU A 267 10.37 -12.30 -31.01
C LEU A 267 9.13 -12.01 -31.87
N PRO A 268 9.11 -12.45 -33.14
CA PRO A 268 7.93 -12.36 -33.97
C PRO A 268 6.75 -13.12 -33.33
N PRO A 269 5.49 -12.68 -33.56
CA PRO A 269 4.30 -13.38 -33.10
C PRO A 269 4.35 -14.90 -33.30
N ALA A 270 3.92 -15.66 -32.30
CA ALA A 270 3.87 -17.12 -32.40
C ALA A 270 2.78 -17.54 -33.39
N THR A 271 3.08 -18.55 -34.23
CA THR A 271 2.08 -19.15 -35.10
C THR A 271 1.21 -20.15 -34.35
N ASP A 272 0.05 -20.49 -34.92
CA ASP A 272 -0.84 -21.52 -34.36
C ASP A 272 -0.10 -22.87 -34.22
N GLU A 273 0.76 -23.22 -35.17
CA GLU A 273 1.55 -24.46 -35.13
C GLU A 273 2.57 -24.47 -34.00
N GLN A 274 3.19 -23.33 -33.69
CA GLN A 274 4.12 -23.22 -32.57
C GLN A 274 3.40 -23.38 -31.24
N ILE A 275 2.24 -22.73 -31.08
CA ILE A 275 1.41 -22.86 -29.87
C ILE A 275 0.91 -24.29 -29.71
N LEU A 276 0.41 -24.93 -30.77
CA LEU A 276 -0.03 -26.33 -30.74
C LEU A 276 1.13 -27.29 -30.41
N SER A 277 2.33 -27.01 -30.91
CA SER A 277 3.52 -27.80 -30.60
C SER A 277 3.90 -27.66 -29.13
N LEU A 278 3.79 -26.46 -28.55
CA LEU A 278 4.00 -26.22 -27.13
C LEU A 278 2.94 -26.92 -26.27
N GLU A 279 1.65 -26.81 -26.60
CA GLU A 279 0.58 -27.50 -25.89
C GLU A 279 0.79 -29.02 -25.90
N LYS A 280 1.23 -29.58 -27.03
CA LYS A 280 1.59 -31.00 -27.14
C LYS A 280 2.83 -31.36 -26.31
N LYS A 281 3.84 -30.49 -26.24
CA LYS A 281 5.03 -30.68 -25.41
C LYS A 281 4.68 -30.68 -23.92
N LEU A 282 3.78 -29.79 -23.51
CA LEU A 282 3.34 -29.65 -22.11
C LEU A 282 2.25 -30.64 -21.72
N ASP A 283 1.62 -31.31 -22.69
CA ASP A 283 0.43 -32.17 -22.55
C ASP A 283 -0.75 -31.42 -21.89
N ILE A 284 -0.94 -30.16 -22.27
CA ILE A 284 -2.01 -29.31 -21.73
C ILE A 284 -2.39 -28.21 -22.72
N ALA A 285 -3.68 -27.85 -22.75
CA ALA A 285 -4.16 -26.69 -23.52
C ALA A 285 -3.94 -25.39 -22.75
N LEU A 286 -3.33 -24.39 -23.37
CA LEU A 286 -3.06 -23.09 -22.77
C LEU A 286 -4.32 -22.21 -22.73
N PRO A 287 -4.42 -21.28 -21.75
CA PRO A 287 -5.56 -20.38 -21.66
C PRO A 287 -5.62 -19.42 -22.85
N ASP A 288 -6.83 -19.04 -23.25
CA ASP A 288 -7.07 -18.26 -24.47
C ASP A 288 -6.42 -16.88 -24.44
N ASP A 289 -6.44 -16.20 -23.30
CA ASP A 289 -5.79 -14.89 -23.12
C ASP A 289 -4.26 -14.98 -23.23
N TYR A 290 -3.66 -16.08 -22.78
CA TYR A 290 -2.23 -16.33 -22.94
C TYR A 290 -1.85 -16.70 -24.38
N LYS A 291 -2.70 -17.47 -25.09
CA LYS A 291 -2.52 -17.73 -26.52
C LYS A 291 -2.66 -16.45 -27.35
N GLU A 292 -3.61 -15.57 -27.01
CA GLU A 292 -3.73 -14.24 -27.62
C GLU A 292 -2.44 -13.44 -27.43
N PHE A 293 -1.88 -13.45 -26.20
CA PHE A 293 -0.60 -12.83 -25.92
C PHE A 293 0.52 -13.38 -26.82
N LEU A 294 0.69 -14.70 -26.91
CA LEU A 294 1.74 -15.32 -27.74
C LEU A 294 1.60 -14.94 -29.23
N LYS A 295 0.37 -14.83 -29.72
CA LYS A 295 0.05 -14.38 -31.09
C LYS A 295 0.24 -12.88 -31.32
N ILE A 296 0.43 -12.10 -30.26
CA ILE A 296 0.78 -10.67 -30.36
C ILE A 296 2.28 -10.49 -30.14
N SER A 297 2.83 -11.20 -29.16
CA SER A 297 4.21 -11.14 -28.68
C SER A 297 4.64 -12.54 -28.23
N ASN A 298 5.57 -13.15 -28.96
CA ASN A 298 6.12 -14.44 -28.58
C ASN A 298 7.18 -14.25 -27.47
N GLY A 299 6.72 -13.92 -26.27
CA GLY A 299 7.56 -13.39 -25.20
C GLY A 299 7.63 -11.87 -25.21
N PHE A 300 7.93 -11.29 -24.06
CA PHE A 300 7.91 -9.84 -23.84
C PHE A 300 9.00 -9.43 -22.86
N GLY A 301 9.75 -8.39 -23.21
CA GLY A 301 10.87 -7.90 -22.40
C GLY A 301 10.44 -7.44 -21.01
N ARG A 302 11.44 -7.22 -20.15
CA ARG A 302 11.24 -6.77 -18.76
C ARG A 302 10.45 -5.45 -18.71
N THR A 303 9.49 -5.35 -17.80
CA THR A 303 8.60 -4.18 -17.67
C THR A 303 8.89 -3.37 -16.41
N TRP A 304 8.76 -2.06 -16.47
CA TRP A 304 8.88 -1.18 -15.30
C TRP A 304 7.70 -1.39 -14.34
N ASN A 305 7.96 -1.48 -13.03
CA ASN A 305 6.91 -1.66 -12.02
C ASN A 305 6.75 -0.48 -11.05
N GLY A 306 7.39 0.65 -11.31
CA GLY A 306 7.42 1.78 -10.39
C GLY A 306 8.60 1.77 -9.41
N TYR A 307 9.41 0.71 -9.38
CA TYR A 307 10.60 0.61 -8.53
C TYR A 307 11.80 -0.02 -9.25
N HIS A 308 11.61 -1.17 -9.90
CA HIS A 308 12.61 -1.83 -10.74
C HIS A 308 11.96 -2.43 -11.99
N LEU A 309 12.78 -3.05 -12.83
CA LEU A 309 12.30 -3.87 -13.94
C LEU A 309 11.85 -5.25 -13.42
N GLU A 310 10.61 -5.64 -13.72
CA GLU A 310 10.07 -6.98 -13.49
C GLU A 310 10.69 -8.02 -14.42
N ASN A 311 10.36 -9.29 -14.19
CA ASN A 311 10.76 -10.39 -15.06
C ASN A 311 10.17 -10.24 -16.47
N ALA A 312 10.95 -10.68 -17.45
CA ALA A 312 10.47 -10.86 -18.82
C ALA A 312 9.47 -12.02 -18.87
N LEU A 313 8.59 -12.00 -19.87
CA LEU A 313 7.69 -13.09 -20.20
C LEU A 313 8.29 -13.92 -21.33
N TYR A 314 8.21 -15.24 -21.19
CA TYR A 314 8.80 -16.19 -22.11
C TYR A 314 8.05 -16.30 -23.43
N GLY A 315 8.82 -16.59 -24.48
CA GLY A 315 8.30 -17.11 -25.74
C GLY A 315 8.07 -18.62 -25.69
N VAL A 316 7.45 -19.16 -26.75
CA VAL A 316 7.05 -20.57 -26.85
C VAL A 316 8.15 -21.59 -26.57
N ASP A 317 9.40 -21.25 -26.84
CA ASP A 317 10.54 -22.16 -26.67
C ASP A 317 10.99 -22.28 -25.21
N GLU A 318 10.81 -21.23 -24.42
CA GLU A 318 11.27 -21.13 -23.03
C GLU A 318 10.20 -21.57 -22.01
N ILE A 319 8.94 -21.68 -22.42
CA ILE A 319 7.86 -22.12 -21.53
C ILE A 319 8.04 -23.61 -21.17
N HIS A 320 7.95 -23.89 -19.87
CA HIS A 320 8.08 -25.22 -19.30
C HIS A 320 7.35 -25.35 -17.96
N TRP A 321 7.19 -26.58 -17.49
CA TRP A 321 6.73 -26.85 -16.14
C TRP A 321 7.77 -26.35 -15.14
N ALA A 322 7.34 -25.53 -14.18
CA ALA A 322 8.19 -25.00 -13.13
C ALA A 322 8.77 -26.15 -12.29
N GLY A 323 9.99 -25.96 -11.77
CA GLY A 323 10.58 -26.93 -10.84
C GLY A 323 9.79 -27.03 -9.53
N GLU A 324 9.89 -28.16 -8.82
CA GLU A 324 9.15 -28.41 -7.57
C GLU A 324 9.34 -27.30 -6.50
N SER A 325 10.49 -26.61 -6.50
CA SER A 325 10.77 -25.48 -5.59
C SER A 325 9.93 -24.23 -5.86
N LEU A 326 9.24 -24.17 -7.00
CA LEU A 326 8.34 -23.10 -7.41
C LEU A 326 6.87 -23.46 -7.22
N GLU A 327 6.56 -24.66 -6.72
CA GLU A 327 5.22 -24.94 -6.21
C GLU A 327 4.90 -24.01 -5.03
N VAL A 328 3.76 -23.33 -5.11
CA VAL A 328 3.34 -22.40 -4.06
C VAL A 328 2.59 -23.21 -3.01
N PRO A 329 3.12 -23.37 -1.78
CA PRO A 329 2.57 -24.30 -0.80
C PRO A 329 1.20 -23.86 -0.28
N PHE A 330 0.94 -22.55 -0.23
CA PHE A 330 -0.31 -21.97 0.24
C PHE A 330 -0.78 -20.93 -0.77
N THR A 331 -1.77 -21.29 -1.59
CA THR A 331 -2.26 -20.39 -2.65
C THR A 331 -3.65 -19.87 -2.32
N GLU A 332 -3.77 -18.54 -2.36
CA GLU A 332 -5.04 -17.81 -2.33
C GLU A 332 -5.19 -17.01 -3.63
N PHE A 333 -6.43 -16.79 -4.05
CA PHE A 333 -6.75 -16.02 -5.27
C PHE A 333 -7.16 -14.57 -4.98
N HIS A 334 -7.01 -14.10 -3.74
CA HIS A 334 -7.18 -12.70 -3.36
C HIS A 334 -6.04 -12.28 -2.43
N ASP A 335 -5.84 -10.97 -2.28
CA ASP A 335 -4.95 -10.46 -1.23
C ASP A 335 -5.66 -10.54 0.12
N SER A 336 -4.91 -10.71 1.20
CA SER A 336 -5.45 -10.53 2.55
C SER A 336 -5.33 -9.07 2.98
N ILE A 337 -6.45 -8.43 3.32
CA ILE A 337 -6.47 -7.08 3.91
C ILE A 337 -5.63 -7.06 5.20
N SER A 338 -5.71 -8.13 6.00
CA SER A 338 -5.03 -8.21 7.29
C SER A 338 -3.64 -8.82 7.26
N GLY A 339 -3.19 -9.32 6.10
CA GLY A 339 -1.97 -10.13 6.02
C GLY A 339 -2.01 -11.39 6.91
N VAL A 340 -3.18 -11.71 7.49
CA VAL A 340 -3.45 -12.93 8.24
C VAL A 340 -4.44 -13.74 7.42
N LEU A 341 -4.26 -15.05 7.41
CA LEU A 341 -5.21 -16.00 6.83
C LEU A 341 -6.47 -16.02 7.71
N GLU A 342 -7.44 -15.16 7.37
CA GLU A 342 -8.71 -15.07 8.10
C GLU A 342 -9.62 -16.27 7.79
N LEU A 343 -9.58 -16.75 6.54
CA LEU A 343 -10.30 -17.93 6.11
C LEU A 343 -9.39 -19.16 6.25
N LYS A 344 -9.81 -20.07 7.13
CA LYS A 344 -9.10 -21.29 7.50
C LYS A 344 -9.78 -22.49 6.87
N ALA A 345 -9.14 -23.18 5.93
CA ALA A 345 -9.74 -24.33 5.25
C ALA A 345 -10.18 -25.48 6.20
N THR A 346 -9.56 -25.62 7.39
CA THR A 346 -9.88 -26.67 8.38
C THR A 346 -9.78 -26.18 9.84
N ASP A 347 -10.47 -26.86 10.76
CA ASP A 347 -10.50 -26.58 12.21
C ASP A 347 -9.23 -27.01 12.96
N ARG A 348 -8.17 -27.42 12.25
CA ARG A 348 -6.91 -27.80 12.88
C ARG A 348 -6.11 -26.57 13.27
N SER A 349 -5.21 -26.73 14.24
CA SER A 349 -4.21 -25.72 14.62
C SER A 349 -3.33 -25.25 13.44
N ARG A 350 -3.35 -25.98 12.31
CA ARG A 350 -3.04 -25.49 10.97
C ARG A 350 -3.99 -26.10 9.92
N PRO A 351 -4.77 -25.28 9.22
CA PRO A 351 -5.31 -25.61 7.91
C PRO A 351 -4.41 -25.01 6.84
N GLU A 352 -3.67 -25.86 6.15
CA GLU A 352 -2.88 -25.42 4.99
C GLU A 352 -3.85 -25.24 3.83
N TRP A 353 -3.94 -24.02 3.30
CA TRP A 353 -4.49 -23.81 1.96
C TRP A 353 -3.83 -24.80 0.99
N PRO A 354 -4.56 -25.35 0.02
CA PRO A 354 -3.93 -26.24 -0.94
C PRO A 354 -2.77 -25.53 -1.66
N SER A 355 -1.74 -26.32 -1.95
CA SER A 355 -0.66 -25.87 -2.84
C SER A 355 -1.20 -25.64 -4.24
N SER A 356 -0.50 -24.82 -5.03
CA SER A 356 -0.78 -24.68 -6.46
C SER A 356 -0.67 -26.01 -7.23
N GLY A 357 0.11 -26.96 -6.68
CA GLY A 357 0.63 -28.09 -7.44
C GLY A 357 1.60 -27.62 -8.54
N PRO A 358 1.87 -28.47 -9.55
CA PRO A 358 2.71 -28.11 -10.68
C PRO A 358 2.18 -26.88 -11.42
N THR A 359 3.05 -25.90 -11.64
CA THR A 359 2.73 -24.67 -12.37
C THR A 359 3.52 -24.58 -13.67
N LEU A 360 3.03 -23.79 -14.62
CA LEU A 360 3.81 -23.41 -15.80
C LEU A 360 4.59 -22.14 -15.50
N GLU A 361 5.90 -22.18 -15.72
CA GLU A 361 6.73 -20.99 -15.68
C GLU A 361 6.64 -20.27 -17.03
N ILE A 362 6.12 -19.05 -17.00
CA ILE A 362 5.92 -18.22 -18.20
C ILE A 362 6.75 -16.93 -18.18
N GLY A 363 7.66 -16.82 -17.22
CA GLY A 363 8.63 -15.75 -17.12
C GLY A 363 9.40 -15.82 -15.81
N SER A 364 10.70 -15.55 -15.84
CA SER A 364 11.50 -15.40 -14.63
C SER A 364 12.60 -14.36 -14.76
N TRP A 365 13.08 -13.86 -13.63
CA TRP A 365 14.28 -13.07 -13.50
C TRP A 365 14.73 -13.05 -12.03
N ASP A 366 15.87 -13.68 -11.72
CA ASP A 366 16.40 -13.76 -10.35
C ASP A 366 15.36 -14.35 -9.37
N VAL A 367 14.81 -13.52 -8.48
CA VAL A 367 13.77 -13.89 -7.50
C VAL A 367 12.35 -13.52 -7.93
N LEU A 368 12.15 -13.19 -9.20
CA LEU A 368 10.87 -12.77 -9.77
C LEU A 368 10.36 -13.85 -10.73
N TRP A 369 9.14 -14.34 -10.54
CA TRP A 369 8.52 -15.33 -11.41
C TRP A 369 7.09 -14.96 -11.77
N THR A 370 6.65 -15.38 -12.95
CA THR A 370 5.25 -15.36 -13.37
C THR A 370 4.84 -16.79 -13.69
N LEU A 371 3.84 -17.28 -12.96
CA LEU A 371 3.41 -18.67 -13.02
C LEU A 371 1.95 -18.75 -13.44
N LEU A 372 1.61 -19.78 -14.21
CA LEU A 372 0.23 -20.18 -14.48
C LEU A 372 -0.09 -21.47 -13.74
N ILE A 373 -1.17 -21.44 -12.96
CA ILE A 373 -1.73 -22.58 -12.27
C ILE A 373 -2.73 -23.26 -13.21
N PRO A 374 -2.55 -24.57 -13.50
CA PRO A 374 -3.40 -25.30 -14.43
C PRO A 374 -4.78 -25.61 -13.84
N PRO A 375 -5.78 -26.00 -14.67
CA PRO A 375 -7.15 -26.20 -14.23
C PRO A 375 -7.33 -27.18 -13.08
N LYS A 376 -6.50 -28.21 -13.01
CA LYS A 376 -6.50 -29.14 -11.89
C LYS A 376 -6.13 -28.45 -10.57
N GLY A 377 -5.07 -27.64 -10.56
CA GLY A 377 -4.64 -26.89 -9.38
C GLY A 377 -5.63 -25.79 -9.00
N THR A 378 -6.07 -25.01 -9.99
CA THR A 378 -7.08 -23.94 -9.82
C THR A 378 -8.35 -24.48 -9.18
N LYS A 379 -8.86 -25.61 -9.69
CA LYS A 379 -10.07 -26.25 -9.14
C LYS A 379 -9.90 -26.67 -7.69
N VAL A 380 -8.76 -27.29 -7.34
CA VAL A 380 -8.49 -27.70 -5.94
C VAL A 380 -8.53 -26.49 -5.00
N ILE A 381 -7.96 -25.36 -5.41
CA ILE A 381 -7.99 -24.12 -4.64
C ILE A 381 -9.41 -23.57 -4.52
N LEU A 382 -10.18 -23.52 -5.62
CA LEU A 382 -11.57 -23.07 -5.60
C LEU A 382 -12.49 -23.97 -4.76
N ASP A 383 -12.30 -25.28 -4.80
CA ASP A 383 -13.02 -26.24 -3.97
C ASP A 383 -12.72 -25.99 -2.47
N ALA A 384 -11.46 -25.65 -2.13
CA ALA A 384 -11.09 -25.28 -0.75
C ALA A 384 -11.74 -23.97 -0.28
N TYR A 385 -11.90 -22.97 -1.17
CA TYR A 385 -12.71 -21.78 -0.87
C TYR A 385 -14.16 -22.18 -0.52
N GLN A 386 -14.77 -23.05 -1.32
CA GLN A 386 -16.14 -23.50 -1.11
C GLN A 386 -16.28 -24.25 0.23
N GLU A 387 -15.38 -25.20 0.52
CA GLU A 387 -15.35 -25.91 1.80
C GLU A 387 -15.26 -24.94 2.98
N ALA A 388 -14.38 -23.93 2.89
CA ALA A 388 -14.22 -22.94 3.93
C ALA A 388 -15.48 -22.08 4.11
N PHE A 389 -16.10 -21.61 3.02
CA PHE A 389 -17.35 -20.85 3.10
C PHE A 389 -18.53 -21.67 3.65
N ASP A 390 -18.58 -22.97 3.39
CA ASP A 390 -19.62 -23.86 3.91
C ASP A 390 -19.37 -24.31 5.36
N ASN A 391 -18.15 -24.16 5.85
CA ASN A 391 -17.78 -24.60 7.20
C ASN A 391 -18.42 -23.69 8.27
N PRO A 392 -19.30 -24.22 9.14
CA PRO A 392 -19.98 -23.42 10.17
C PRO A 392 -19.05 -23.00 11.31
N LYS A 393 -17.84 -23.57 11.42
CA LYS A 393 -16.84 -23.20 12.43
C LYS A 393 -16.07 -21.94 12.07
N ILE A 394 -16.07 -21.55 10.80
CA ILE A 394 -15.44 -20.30 10.37
C ILE A 394 -16.37 -19.14 10.74
N PRO A 395 -15.87 -18.13 11.47
CA PRO A 395 -16.65 -16.95 11.81
C PRO A 395 -17.22 -16.26 10.57
N GLU A 396 -18.49 -15.87 10.63
CA GLU A 396 -19.17 -15.18 9.53
C GLU A 396 -18.45 -13.90 9.11
N ASP A 397 -17.85 -13.22 10.08
CA ASP A 397 -17.07 -12.01 9.83
C ASP A 397 -15.82 -12.28 9.00
N ALA A 398 -15.13 -13.41 9.22
CA ALA A 398 -13.98 -13.79 8.40
C ALA A 398 -14.40 -14.11 6.95
N LYS A 399 -15.56 -14.75 6.78
CA LYS A 399 -16.14 -15.00 5.45
C LYS A 399 -16.45 -13.69 4.73
N LYS A 400 -17.08 -12.73 5.41
CA LYS A 400 -17.39 -11.39 4.84
C LYS A 400 -16.13 -10.64 4.40
N GLN A 401 -15.05 -10.67 5.18
CA GLN A 401 -13.78 -10.01 4.81
C GLN A 401 -13.18 -10.61 3.53
N VAL A 402 -13.15 -11.94 3.45
CA VAL A 402 -12.62 -12.61 2.27
C VAL A 402 -13.50 -12.35 1.06
N LEU A 403 -14.83 -12.36 1.20
CA LEU A 403 -15.75 -12.00 0.12
C LEU A 403 -15.48 -10.60 -0.43
N LYS A 404 -15.22 -9.60 0.42
CA LYS A 404 -14.86 -8.24 -0.04
C LYS A 404 -13.55 -8.21 -0.81
N SER A 405 -12.56 -8.99 -0.39
CA SER A 405 -11.28 -9.10 -1.09
C SER A 405 -11.46 -9.77 -2.46
N ILE A 406 -12.30 -10.80 -2.53
CA ILE A 406 -12.68 -11.48 -3.77
C ILE A 406 -13.46 -10.54 -4.69
N GLU A 407 -14.46 -9.81 -4.18
CA GLU A 407 -15.23 -8.82 -4.94
C GLU A 407 -14.33 -7.69 -5.47
N GLY A 408 -13.36 -7.26 -4.65
CA GLY A 408 -12.34 -6.30 -5.04
C GLY A 408 -11.57 -6.74 -6.29
N ARG A 409 -11.10 -8.00 -6.33
CA ARG A 409 -10.29 -8.50 -7.45
C ARG A 409 -11.13 -9.04 -8.61
N HIS A 410 -12.02 -9.97 -8.32
CA HIS A 410 -12.78 -10.76 -9.30
C HIS A 410 -14.17 -10.20 -9.60
N GLY A 411 -14.63 -9.21 -8.84
CA GLY A 411 -15.98 -8.64 -8.96
C GLY A 411 -17.04 -9.41 -8.19
N SER A 412 -16.91 -10.74 -8.08
CA SER A 412 -17.72 -11.58 -7.18
C SER A 412 -17.08 -12.96 -6.96
N LEU A 413 -17.58 -13.70 -5.97
CA LEU A 413 -17.22 -15.11 -5.77
C LEU A 413 -17.57 -15.98 -7.00
N GLU A 414 -18.71 -15.71 -7.62
CA GLU A 414 -19.17 -16.48 -8.79
C GLU A 414 -18.32 -16.23 -10.03
N GLU A 415 -17.81 -15.02 -10.23
CA GLU A 415 -16.82 -14.75 -11.28
C GLU A 415 -15.48 -15.42 -10.97
N MET A 416 -15.02 -15.40 -9.71
CA MET A 416 -13.79 -16.09 -9.31
C MET A 416 -13.87 -17.60 -9.56
N LYS A 417 -15.03 -18.22 -9.32
CA LYS A 417 -15.26 -19.66 -9.55
C LYS A 417 -15.21 -20.07 -11.02
N LYS A 418 -15.30 -19.12 -11.96
CA LYS A 418 -15.15 -19.39 -13.41
C LYS A 418 -13.69 -19.46 -13.85
N LEU A 419 -12.73 -19.18 -12.97
CA LEU A 419 -11.33 -19.31 -13.29
C LEU A 419 -11.00 -20.79 -13.56
N GLU A 420 -10.63 -21.09 -14.81
CA GLU A 420 -10.01 -22.35 -15.16
C GLU A 420 -8.50 -22.27 -14.96
N TRP A 421 -7.89 -21.17 -15.38
CA TRP A 421 -6.48 -20.87 -15.16
C TRP A 421 -6.33 -19.70 -14.19
N ALA A 422 -5.33 -19.76 -13.32
CA ALA A 422 -4.96 -18.65 -12.46
C ALA A 422 -3.50 -18.24 -12.71
N ALA A 423 -3.26 -16.94 -12.81
CA ALA A 423 -1.94 -16.33 -12.89
C ALA A 423 -1.55 -15.79 -11.50
N ILE A 424 -0.30 -16.07 -11.12
CA ILE A 424 0.32 -15.52 -9.93
C ILE A 424 1.69 -14.96 -10.30
N GLU A 425 2.07 -13.87 -9.63
CA GLU A 425 3.44 -13.37 -9.65
C GLU A 425 4.09 -13.68 -8.31
N ARG A 426 5.34 -14.14 -8.33
CA ARG A 426 6.13 -14.35 -7.14
C ARG A 426 7.26 -13.33 -7.11
N GLN A 427 7.36 -12.60 -6.01
CA GLN A 427 8.39 -11.60 -5.77
C GLN A 427 9.09 -11.95 -4.46
N ASP A 428 10.27 -12.58 -4.55
CA ASP A 428 11.01 -13.09 -3.38
C ASP A 428 10.14 -14.04 -2.53
N SER A 429 9.72 -13.61 -1.34
CA SER A 429 8.84 -14.36 -0.44
C SER A 429 7.34 -14.09 -0.64
N GLU A 430 6.96 -13.10 -1.46
CA GLU A 430 5.57 -12.71 -1.66
C GLU A 430 4.96 -13.40 -2.88
N THR A 431 3.72 -13.85 -2.75
CA THR A 431 2.91 -14.34 -3.87
C THR A 431 1.75 -13.37 -4.09
N LEU A 432 1.69 -12.81 -5.29
CA LEU A 432 0.69 -11.83 -5.72
C LEU A 432 -0.30 -12.53 -6.65
N PRO A 433 -1.54 -12.77 -6.21
CA PRO A 433 -2.56 -13.35 -7.08
C PRO A 433 -3.00 -12.31 -8.10
N CYS A 434 -3.09 -12.69 -9.37
CA CYS A 434 -3.53 -11.77 -10.43
C CYS A 434 -4.93 -12.09 -10.94
N GLY A 435 -5.41 -13.33 -10.78
CA GLY A 435 -6.62 -13.82 -11.44
C GLY A 435 -6.25 -14.44 -12.79
N THR A 436 -6.73 -13.91 -13.92
CA THR A 436 -6.32 -14.40 -15.24
C THR A 436 -4.95 -13.87 -15.68
N PHE A 437 -4.36 -14.43 -16.73
CA PHE A 437 -3.11 -13.90 -17.29
C PHE A 437 -3.29 -12.47 -17.81
N ARG A 438 -4.45 -12.20 -18.43
CA ARG A 438 -4.83 -10.84 -18.82
C ARG A 438 -4.77 -9.87 -17.64
N GLN A 439 -5.39 -10.21 -16.50
CA GLN A 439 -5.39 -9.35 -15.32
C GLN A 439 -3.97 -9.12 -14.77
N CYS A 440 -3.09 -10.12 -14.85
CA CYS A 440 -1.66 -9.96 -14.53
C CYS A 440 -0.99 -8.83 -15.36
N LEU A 441 -1.20 -8.82 -16.67
CA LEU A 441 -0.67 -7.75 -17.54
C LEU A 441 -1.27 -6.37 -17.23
N GLU A 442 -2.54 -6.31 -16.84
CA GLU A 442 -3.17 -5.05 -16.46
C GLU A 442 -2.59 -4.51 -15.15
N GLU A 443 -2.31 -5.38 -14.17
CA GLU A 443 -1.60 -5.00 -12.94
C GLU A 443 -0.18 -4.51 -13.23
N ARG A 444 0.57 -5.20 -14.11
CA ARG A 444 1.85 -4.70 -14.61
C ARG A 444 1.72 -3.30 -15.18
N LEU A 445 0.69 -3.04 -15.99
CA LEU A 445 0.49 -1.73 -16.59
C LEU A 445 0.12 -0.65 -15.55
N ARG A 446 -0.72 -0.99 -14.56
CA ARG A 446 -1.03 -0.09 -13.45
C ARG A 446 0.23 0.30 -12.67
N ARG A 447 1.12 -0.67 -12.43
CA ARG A 447 2.43 -0.44 -11.79
C ARG A 447 3.37 0.37 -12.68
N ALA A 448 3.46 0.05 -13.98
CA ALA A 448 4.32 0.76 -14.93
C ALA A 448 3.93 2.24 -15.11
N LYS A 449 2.66 2.59 -14.89
CA LYS A 449 2.17 3.98 -14.89
C LYS A 449 2.70 4.81 -13.72
N ARG A 450 3.14 4.17 -12.63
CA ARG A 450 3.88 4.84 -11.56
C ARG A 450 5.18 5.34 -12.22
N GLY A 451 5.43 6.65 -12.16
CA GLY A 451 6.56 7.31 -12.82
C GLY A 451 7.94 6.72 -12.44
N PRO A 452 9.04 7.29 -12.95
CA PRO A 452 10.37 6.83 -12.57
C PRO A 452 10.54 6.86 -11.04
N TYR A 453 11.19 5.82 -10.50
CA TYR A 453 11.52 5.78 -9.08
C TYR A 453 12.71 6.68 -8.84
N CYS A 454 12.45 7.95 -8.56
CA CYS A 454 13.50 8.87 -8.16
C CYS A 454 13.68 8.77 -6.64
N TYR A 455 14.82 8.23 -6.19
CA TYR A 455 15.24 8.31 -4.79
C TYR A 455 15.18 9.75 -4.25
N GLU A 456 15.39 10.73 -5.14
CA GLU A 456 15.27 12.15 -4.82
C GLU A 456 13.83 12.70 -4.87
N MET A 457 12.90 12.18 -5.71
CA MET A 457 11.48 12.62 -5.72
C MET A 457 10.58 11.90 -4.71
N ALA A 458 11.13 11.02 -3.87
CA ALA A 458 10.53 10.80 -2.55
C ALA A 458 10.39 12.13 -1.77
N LYS A 459 11.06 13.22 -2.22
CA LYS A 459 10.81 14.60 -1.82
C LYS A 459 9.41 15.15 -2.18
N GLU A 460 8.65 14.52 -3.08
CA GLU A 460 7.52 15.18 -3.76
C GLU A 460 6.34 14.25 -4.07
N LEU A 461 6.16 13.14 -3.34
CA LEU A 461 4.81 12.58 -3.23
C LEU A 461 3.99 13.57 -2.42
N GLY A 462 3.41 14.56 -3.10
CA GLY A 462 2.69 15.67 -2.51
C GLY A 462 1.67 15.12 -1.53
N GLY A 463 2.00 15.21 -0.24
CA GLY A 463 1.03 15.03 0.83
C GLY A 463 -0.15 15.97 0.58
N ILE A 464 -1.29 15.68 1.17
CA ILE A 464 -2.43 16.61 1.18
C ILE A 464 -1.97 18.02 1.59
N ALA A 465 -1.08 18.13 2.59
CA ALA A 465 -0.51 19.41 3.01
C ALA A 465 0.26 20.15 1.91
N TYR A 466 0.92 19.44 0.99
CA TYR A 466 1.67 20.03 -0.12
C TYR A 466 0.75 20.38 -1.28
N ASN A 467 -0.17 19.49 -1.65
CA ASN A 467 -1.14 19.72 -2.72
C ASN A 467 -2.07 20.90 -2.42
N CYS A 468 -2.31 21.16 -1.13
CA CYS A 468 -3.12 22.27 -0.67
C CYS A 468 -2.30 23.51 -0.29
N ARG A 469 -1.03 23.64 -0.70
CA ARG A 469 -0.27 24.87 -0.41
C ARG A 469 -0.91 26.11 -1.07
N ALA A 470 -0.82 27.23 -0.38
CA ALA A 470 -1.19 28.54 -0.92
C ALA A 470 -0.24 28.91 -2.07
N ASP A 471 -0.79 29.38 -3.17
CA ASP A 471 -0.03 29.73 -4.37
C ASP A 471 0.91 30.91 -4.05
N GLY A 472 2.22 30.75 -4.33
CA GLY A 472 3.24 31.80 -4.15
C GLY A 472 4.03 31.77 -2.84
N SER A 473 4.15 30.61 -2.17
CA SER A 473 4.97 30.40 -0.96
C SER A 473 6.33 29.75 -1.21
#